data_AF-A0A349XQ80-F1
#
_entry.id   AF-A0A349XQ80-F1
#
_cell.length_a   1.000
_cell.length_b   1.000
_cell.length_c   1.000
_cell.angle_alpha   90.00
_cell.angle_beta   90.00
_cell.angle_gamma   90.00
#
_symmetry.space_group_name_H-M   'P 1'
#
loop_
_entity.id
_entity.type
_entity.pdbx_description
1 polymer ?
#
loop_
_entity_poly.entity_id
_entity_poly.type
_entity_poly.pdbx_seq_one_letter_code
_entity_poly.pdbx_strand_id
1 'polypeptide(L)'
;LFRSDLWSFNDEIVVRAAAESEIPLISAVGHETDTTLIDYAADVRAPTPTGAAEMAVPVRAELEAQLSSLAARLSGSVLRQMDNRRQGVRALVRALPSLDQLLALPRRRFDEAASGLGRGLEITALNKRRAFERSASGLRPETLLNGLKHHRQRITERMHRAETLVERRLLQGKGRVDAFDSALRSLPARLLGQLERQKERVVTASRRADTAVLHRMAQNRSGLAAHDRILQSLSYKNVLNRGYAVIRDDENRPLTRAAAIASGAVVSMEFADGRVSAITTGERTPSPDTPVALKKKPVKPASSDPGNQGSLF
;
A
#
# COMPACT_ATOMS: atom_id res chain seq x y z
N LEU A 1 9.65 134.79 68.08
CA LEU A 1 9.46 133.89 69.22
C LEU A 1 9.84 132.43 68.94
N PHE A 2 10.31 132.06 67.74
CA PHE A 2 10.52 130.64 67.38
C PHE A 2 11.94 130.07 67.55
N ARG A 3 12.98 130.88 67.82
CA ARG A 3 14.38 130.40 67.79
C ARG A 3 14.81 129.61 69.04
N SER A 4 14.12 129.80 70.17
CA SER A 4 14.40 129.08 71.42
C SER A 4 13.77 127.68 71.47
N ASP A 5 12.65 127.47 70.75
CA ASP A 5 11.92 126.20 70.77
C ASP A 5 12.55 125.12 69.88
N LEU A 6 13.44 125.48 68.94
CA LEU A 6 14.13 124.51 68.07
C LEU A 6 15.46 123.99 68.65
N TRP A 7 15.97 124.55 69.76
CA TRP A 7 17.28 124.18 70.29
C TRP A 7 17.34 122.75 70.83
N SER A 8 16.22 122.22 71.34
CA SER A 8 16.10 120.83 71.82
C SER A 8 16.37 119.78 70.73
N PHE A 9 16.30 120.15 69.44
CA PHE A 9 16.60 119.26 68.32
C PHE A 9 18.08 119.26 67.91
N ASN A 10 18.92 120.03 68.63
CA ASN A 10 20.39 120.00 68.50
C ASN A 10 21.08 119.19 69.62
N ASP A 11 20.33 118.60 70.55
CA ASP A 11 20.92 117.80 71.62
C ASP A 11 21.50 116.49 71.08
N GLU A 12 22.75 116.17 71.46
CA GLU A 12 23.51 115.00 70.97
C GLU A 12 22.75 113.69 71.16
N ILE A 13 22.03 113.54 72.28
CA ILE A 13 21.26 112.34 72.59
C ILE A 13 20.14 112.13 71.55
N VAL A 14 19.46 113.19 71.14
CA VAL A 14 18.36 113.14 70.15
C VAL A 14 18.91 112.83 68.76
N VAL A 15 20.05 113.44 68.39
CA VAL A 15 20.70 113.24 67.09
C VAL A 15 21.26 111.82 66.95
N ARG A 16 21.90 111.28 68.00
CA ARG A 16 22.40 109.90 68.00
C ARG A 16 21.25 108.90 67.95
N ALA A 17 20.17 109.15 68.70
CA ALA A 17 18.98 108.32 68.65
C ALA A 17 18.31 108.33 67.26
N ALA A 18 18.27 109.48 66.58
CA ALA A 18 17.76 109.57 65.21
C ALA A 18 18.67 108.82 64.21
N ALA A 19 19.99 108.99 64.31
CA ALA A 19 20.95 108.32 63.43
C ALA A 19 21.00 106.79 63.64
N GLU A 20 20.66 106.30 64.82
CA GLU A 20 20.57 104.87 65.15
C GLU A 20 19.18 104.26 64.87
N SER A 21 18.22 105.04 64.32
CA SER A 21 16.87 104.53 64.03
C SER A 21 16.85 103.53 62.87
N GLU A 22 16.26 102.35 63.09
CA GLU A 22 16.02 101.36 62.03
C GLU A 22 14.84 101.71 61.11
N ILE A 23 13.94 102.59 61.58
CA ILE A 23 12.81 103.08 60.80
C ILE A 23 13.23 104.37 60.08
N PRO A 24 13.01 104.49 58.75
CA PRO A 24 13.34 105.71 58.02
C PRO A 24 12.67 106.95 58.61
N LEU A 25 13.46 107.99 58.87
CA LEU A 25 13.02 109.23 59.52
C LEU A 25 12.92 110.38 58.53
N ILE A 26 11.82 111.13 58.60
CA ILE A 26 11.66 112.41 57.90
C ILE A 26 11.66 113.53 58.93
N SER A 27 12.68 114.38 58.91
CA SER A 27 12.74 115.55 59.79
C SER A 27 11.85 116.68 59.25
N ALA A 28 11.03 117.27 60.11
CA ALA A 28 10.10 118.34 59.78
C ALA A 28 10.02 119.44 60.86
N VAL A 29 11.17 119.77 61.44
CA VAL A 29 11.29 120.60 62.65
C VAL A 29 11.30 122.12 62.35
N GLY A 30 11.79 122.56 61.19
CA GLY A 30 11.99 123.98 60.87
C GLY A 30 11.68 124.35 59.42
N HIS A 31 11.61 125.67 59.15
CA HIS A 31 11.41 126.21 57.79
C HIS A 31 12.71 126.11 56.96
N GLU A 32 12.67 126.43 55.67
CA GLU A 32 13.82 126.28 54.76
C GLU A 32 15.13 126.92 55.26
N THR A 33 15.05 127.97 56.08
CA THR A 33 16.21 128.71 56.61
C THR A 33 16.75 128.25 57.97
N ASP A 34 16.02 127.39 58.69
CA ASP A 34 16.39 126.92 60.02
C ASP A 34 16.78 125.44 59.95
N THR A 35 18.08 125.16 59.81
CA THR A 35 18.63 123.80 59.86
C THR A 35 19.06 123.41 61.27
N THR A 36 18.70 122.20 61.69
CA THR A 36 19.05 121.60 62.98
C THR A 36 19.92 120.35 62.79
N LEU A 37 20.61 119.88 63.84
CA LEU A 37 21.44 118.68 63.76
C LEU A 37 20.62 117.42 63.47
N ILE A 38 19.35 117.36 63.93
CA ILE A 38 18.46 116.24 63.60
C ILE A 38 18.11 116.17 62.11
N ASP A 39 18.07 117.31 61.40
CA ASP A 39 17.83 117.35 59.95
C ASP A 39 18.95 116.65 59.16
N TYR A 40 20.17 116.64 59.70
CA TYR A 40 21.31 115.94 59.09
C TYR A 40 21.38 114.47 59.48
N ALA A 41 20.78 114.08 60.60
CA ALA A 41 20.73 112.69 61.05
C ALA A 41 19.55 111.90 60.48
N ALA A 42 18.46 112.57 60.06
CA ALA A 42 17.31 111.95 59.40
C ALA A 42 17.59 111.60 57.93
N ASP A 43 16.88 110.61 57.38
CA ASP A 43 17.03 110.17 55.99
C ASP A 43 16.57 111.21 54.97
N VAL A 44 15.51 111.94 55.32
CA VAL A 44 14.91 112.96 54.47
C VAL A 44 14.54 114.19 55.30
N ARG A 45 14.80 115.38 54.77
CA ARG A 45 14.34 116.64 55.35
C ARG A 45 13.13 117.16 54.59
N ALA A 46 12.06 117.47 55.30
CA ALA A 46 10.91 118.20 54.80
C ALA A 46 10.84 119.61 55.42
N PRO A 47 10.48 120.65 54.64
CA PRO A 47 10.43 122.03 55.14
C PRO A 47 9.23 122.32 56.06
N THR A 48 8.24 121.42 56.10
CA THR A 48 7.06 121.54 56.97
C THR A 48 6.59 120.14 57.41
N PRO A 49 5.90 120.02 58.56
CA PRO A 49 5.27 118.77 58.99
C PRO A 49 4.31 118.19 57.94
N THR A 50 3.58 119.05 57.23
CA THR A 50 2.69 118.65 56.13
C THR A 50 3.48 118.07 54.96
N GLY A 51 4.61 118.68 54.59
CA GLY A 51 5.50 118.14 53.54
C GLY A 51 6.08 116.76 53.88
N ALA A 52 6.41 116.51 55.15
CA ALA A 52 6.84 115.17 55.58
C ALA A 52 5.71 114.13 55.43
N ALA A 53 4.47 114.50 55.77
CA ALA A 53 3.31 113.63 55.59
C ALA A 53 3.03 113.35 54.11
N GLU A 54 3.15 114.35 53.22
CA GLU A 54 3.02 114.18 51.77
C GLU A 54 4.09 113.26 51.16
N MET A 55 5.30 113.25 51.73
CA MET A 55 6.37 112.33 51.31
C MET A 55 6.18 110.91 51.84
N ALA A 56 5.65 110.75 53.06
CA ALA A 56 5.47 109.45 53.69
C ALA A 56 4.23 108.69 53.18
N VAL A 57 3.19 109.41 52.76
CA VAL A 57 1.89 108.81 52.43
C VAL A 57 1.68 108.84 50.90
N PRO A 58 1.37 107.70 50.26
CA PRO A 58 1.09 107.67 48.83
C PRO A 58 -0.10 108.56 48.46
N VAL A 59 -0.02 109.17 47.28
CA VAL A 59 -1.08 110.07 46.78
C VAL A 59 -2.36 109.28 46.55
N ARG A 60 -3.44 109.66 47.23
CA ARG A 60 -4.74 108.98 47.16
C ARG A 60 -5.24 108.76 45.72
N ALA A 61 -5.06 109.75 44.84
CA ALA A 61 -5.49 109.66 43.44
C ALA A 61 -4.75 108.55 42.67
N GLU A 62 -3.48 108.30 42.98
CA GLU A 62 -2.70 107.22 42.35
C GLU A 62 -3.18 105.84 42.81
N LEU A 63 -3.49 105.69 44.10
CA LEU A 63 -4.07 104.47 44.64
C LEU A 63 -5.45 104.19 44.03
N GLU A 64 -6.30 105.21 43.89
CA GLU A 64 -7.60 105.09 43.21
C GLU A 64 -7.44 104.71 41.72
N ALA A 65 -6.43 105.27 41.02
CA ALA A 65 -6.10 104.89 39.65
C ALA A 65 -5.59 103.44 39.55
N GLN A 66 -4.77 102.99 40.50
CA GLN A 66 -4.30 101.60 40.55
C GLN A 66 -5.44 100.62 40.82
N LEU A 67 -6.30 100.92 41.79
CA LEU A 67 -7.47 100.11 42.12
C LEU A 67 -8.44 100.01 40.95
N SER A 68 -8.73 101.13 40.28
CA SER A 68 -9.60 101.12 39.10
C SER A 68 -9.00 100.32 37.94
N SER A 69 -7.69 100.41 37.70
CA SER A 69 -6.98 99.60 36.71
C SER A 69 -7.03 98.10 37.04
N LEU A 70 -6.76 97.73 38.30
CA LEU A 70 -6.84 96.34 38.75
C LEU A 70 -8.28 95.80 38.66
N ALA A 71 -9.27 96.59 39.05
CA ALA A 71 -10.69 96.23 38.94
C ALA A 71 -11.12 96.03 37.48
N ALA A 72 -10.69 96.91 36.57
CA ALA A 72 -10.95 96.77 35.14
C ALA A 72 -10.28 95.52 34.55
N ARG A 73 -9.04 95.23 34.94
CA ARG A 73 -8.32 94.02 34.52
C ARG A 73 -8.98 92.74 35.03
N LEU A 74 -9.41 92.71 36.28
CA LEU A 74 -10.13 91.60 36.88
C LEU A 74 -11.47 91.37 36.18
N SER A 75 -12.24 92.44 35.96
CA SER A 75 -13.52 92.37 35.25
C SER A 75 -13.33 91.82 33.84
N GLY A 76 -12.32 92.30 33.12
CA GLY A 76 -11.97 91.81 31.78
C GLY A 76 -11.52 90.35 31.77
N SER A 77 -10.77 89.88 32.77
CA SER A 77 -10.33 88.47 32.83
C SER A 77 -11.48 87.53 33.14
N VAL A 78 -12.38 87.92 34.04
CA VAL A 78 -13.58 87.15 34.38
C VAL A 78 -14.48 87.01 33.15
N LEU A 79 -14.75 88.11 32.43
CA LEU A 79 -15.56 88.05 31.20
C LEU A 79 -14.96 87.12 30.16
N ARG A 80 -13.64 87.23 29.89
CA ARG A 80 -12.94 86.32 28.98
C ARG A 80 -13.02 84.87 29.43
N GLN A 81 -12.87 84.60 30.73
CA GLN A 81 -12.96 83.24 31.26
C GLN A 81 -14.38 82.66 31.09
N MET A 82 -15.43 83.46 31.32
CA MET A 82 -16.80 83.02 31.10
C MET A 82 -17.07 82.73 29.62
N ASP A 83 -16.60 83.57 28.71
CA ASP A 83 -16.75 83.35 27.27
C ASP A 83 -16.00 82.09 26.82
N ASN A 84 -14.79 81.85 27.30
CA ASN A 84 -14.05 80.62 27.03
C ASN A 84 -14.80 79.37 27.54
N ARG A 85 -15.36 79.43 28.75
CA ARG A 85 -16.19 78.33 29.30
C ARG A 85 -17.45 78.11 28.45
N ARG A 86 -18.13 79.17 28.03
CA ARG A 86 -19.31 79.09 27.15
C ARG A 86 -18.96 78.49 25.79
N GLN A 87 -17.84 78.90 25.19
CA GLN A 87 -17.35 78.33 23.94
C GLN A 87 -16.99 76.85 24.11
N GLY A 88 -16.33 76.48 25.21
CA GLY A 88 -16.02 75.09 25.55
C GLY A 88 -17.27 74.23 25.67
N VAL A 89 -18.30 74.68 26.38
CA VAL A 89 -19.59 73.98 26.48
C VAL A 89 -20.24 73.83 25.10
N ARG A 90 -20.27 74.89 24.27
CA ARG A 90 -20.82 74.82 22.91
C ARG A 90 -20.05 73.84 22.02
N ALA A 91 -18.72 73.80 22.14
CA ALA A 91 -17.88 72.86 21.41
C ALA A 91 -18.17 71.40 21.84
N LEU A 92 -18.27 71.14 23.15
CA LEU A 92 -18.62 69.83 23.68
C LEU A 92 -20.02 69.39 23.23
N VAL A 93 -21.02 70.28 23.30
CA VAL A 93 -22.39 69.99 22.83
C VAL A 93 -22.43 69.65 21.34
N ARG A 94 -21.58 70.28 20.51
CA ARG A 94 -21.43 69.93 19.09
C ARG A 94 -20.69 68.61 18.87
N ALA A 95 -19.79 68.25 19.79
CA ALA A 95 -19.05 67.00 19.73
C ALA A 95 -19.85 65.80 20.28
N LEU A 96 -20.93 66.05 21.03
CA LEU A 96 -21.84 65.00 21.47
C LEU A 96 -22.47 64.33 20.23
N PRO A 97 -22.40 62.99 20.13
CA PRO A 97 -23.04 62.26 19.05
C PRO A 97 -24.54 62.55 19.03
N SER A 98 -25.12 62.65 17.83
CA SER A 98 -26.58 62.83 17.73
C SER A 98 -27.31 61.62 18.31
N LEU A 99 -28.55 61.83 18.76
CA LEU A 99 -29.38 60.73 19.27
C LEU A 99 -29.49 59.59 18.25
N ASP A 100 -29.59 59.92 16.97
CA ASP A 100 -29.60 58.92 15.89
C ASP A 100 -28.29 58.12 15.81
N GLN A 101 -27.13 58.75 16.03
CA GLN A 101 -25.84 58.04 16.05
C GLN A 101 -25.73 57.11 17.26
N LEU A 102 -26.21 57.54 18.43
CA LEU A 102 -26.24 56.70 19.64
C LEU A 102 -27.19 55.50 19.47
N LEU A 103 -28.32 55.71 18.80
CA LEU A 103 -29.34 54.69 18.59
C LEU A 103 -29.10 53.84 17.33
N ALA A 104 -28.17 54.21 16.46
CA ALA A 104 -27.90 53.50 15.21
C ALA A 104 -27.57 52.01 15.44
N LEU A 105 -26.70 51.71 16.41
CA LEU A 105 -26.30 50.34 16.71
C LEU A 105 -27.43 49.53 17.37
N PRO A 106 -28.12 50.00 18.43
CA PRO A 106 -29.30 49.33 18.97
C PRO A 106 -30.40 49.09 17.92
N ARG A 107 -30.69 50.09 17.08
CA ARG A 107 -31.71 50.00 16.02
C ARG A 107 -31.33 48.98 14.96
N ARG A 108 -30.08 48.97 14.51
CA ARG A 108 -29.57 47.93 13.60
C ARG A 108 -29.69 46.52 14.20
N ARG A 109 -29.31 46.34 15.47
CA ARG A 109 -29.45 45.03 16.16
C ARG A 109 -30.90 44.59 16.27
N PHE A 110 -31.82 45.53 16.51
CA PHE A 110 -33.25 45.28 16.53
C PHE A 110 -33.76 44.85 15.15
N ASP A 111 -33.39 45.55 14.09
CA ASP A 111 -33.81 45.23 12.71
C ASP A 111 -33.26 43.87 12.25
N GLU A 112 -32.01 43.55 12.60
CA GLU A 112 -31.40 42.23 12.35
C GLU A 112 -32.14 41.12 13.10
N ALA A 113 -32.48 41.32 14.38
CA ALA A 113 -33.25 40.36 15.16
C ALA A 113 -34.69 40.18 14.63
N ALA A 114 -35.36 41.27 14.28
CA ALA A 114 -36.72 41.27 13.74
C ALA A 114 -36.77 40.54 12.38
N SER A 115 -35.82 40.83 11.48
CA SER A 115 -35.72 40.14 10.20
C SER A 115 -35.28 38.67 10.34
N GLY A 116 -34.44 38.36 11.32
CA GLY A 116 -34.04 37.00 11.68
C GLY A 116 -35.22 36.15 12.16
N LEU A 117 -36.09 36.72 12.99
CA LEU A 117 -37.25 36.03 13.55
C LEU A 117 -38.25 35.61 12.47
N GLY A 118 -38.58 36.51 11.54
CA GLY A 118 -39.51 36.19 10.44
C GLY A 118 -39.02 35.01 9.58
N ARG A 119 -37.77 35.09 9.12
CA ARG A 119 -37.15 34.00 8.34
C ARG A 119 -37.02 32.70 9.14
N GLY A 120 -36.64 32.81 10.41
CA GLY A 120 -36.51 31.66 11.31
C GLY A 120 -37.83 30.93 11.51
N LEU A 121 -38.92 31.67 11.70
CA LEU A 121 -40.27 31.10 11.84
C LEU A 121 -40.75 30.44 10.55
N GLU A 122 -40.51 31.05 9.39
CA GLU A 122 -40.88 30.47 8.09
C GLU A 122 -40.15 29.15 7.83
N ILE A 123 -38.82 29.14 8.02
CA ILE A 123 -37.99 27.93 7.87
C ILE A 123 -38.45 26.85 8.86
N THR A 124 -38.72 27.22 10.12
CA THR A 124 -39.18 26.28 11.13
C THR A 124 -40.54 25.71 10.79
N ALA A 125 -41.49 26.53 10.33
CA ALA A 125 -42.82 26.10 9.91
C ALA A 125 -42.75 25.16 8.70
N LEU A 126 -41.93 25.48 7.69
CA LEU A 126 -41.69 24.60 6.55
C LEU A 126 -41.07 23.26 6.96
N ASN A 127 -40.09 23.28 7.85
CA ASN A 127 -39.46 22.05 8.35
C ASN A 127 -40.42 21.19 9.16
N LYS A 128 -41.23 21.78 10.04
CA LYS A 128 -42.26 21.07 10.80
C LYS A 128 -43.34 20.52 9.88
N ARG A 129 -43.78 21.28 8.87
CA ARG A 129 -44.72 20.81 7.84
C ARG A 129 -44.17 19.62 7.06
N ARG A 130 -42.92 19.69 6.58
CA ARG A 130 -42.27 18.56 5.88
C ARG A 130 -42.10 17.34 6.77
N ALA A 131 -41.77 17.52 8.05
CA ALA A 131 -41.69 16.43 9.01
C ALA A 131 -43.07 15.77 9.19
N PHE A 132 -44.11 16.58 9.38
CA PHE A 132 -45.49 16.12 9.47
C PHE A 132 -45.94 15.39 8.20
N GLU A 133 -45.69 15.95 7.01
CA GLU A 133 -46.05 15.33 5.72
C GLU A 133 -45.33 13.99 5.49
N ARG A 134 -44.08 13.84 5.96
CA ARG A 134 -43.37 12.55 5.93
C ARG A 134 -44.02 11.51 6.83
N SER A 135 -44.34 11.89 8.07
CA SER A 135 -45.03 10.98 9.00
C SER A 135 -46.45 10.67 8.54
N ALA A 136 -47.18 11.66 8.02
CA ALA A 136 -48.56 11.52 7.54
C ALA A 136 -48.65 10.73 6.23
N SER A 137 -47.67 10.85 5.32
CA SER A 137 -47.66 10.09 4.06
C SER A 137 -47.42 8.59 4.29
N GLY A 138 -46.67 8.22 5.34
CA GLY A 138 -46.53 6.83 5.78
C GLY A 138 -47.78 6.24 6.42
N LEU A 139 -48.70 7.09 6.90
CA LEU A 139 -49.95 6.69 7.57
C LEU A 139 -51.18 6.75 6.65
N ARG A 140 -51.01 7.05 5.36
CA ARG A 140 -52.13 7.04 4.42
C ARG A 140 -52.64 5.59 4.26
N PRO A 141 -53.96 5.36 4.40
CA PRO A 141 -54.53 4.03 4.23
C PRO A 141 -54.12 3.37 2.90
N GLU A 142 -54.03 4.15 1.82
CA GLU A 142 -53.63 3.66 0.50
C GLU A 142 -52.18 3.14 0.44
N THR A 143 -51.23 3.81 1.09
CA THR A 143 -49.83 3.37 1.10
C THR A 143 -49.64 2.11 1.93
N LEU A 144 -50.36 2.00 3.06
CA LEU A 144 -50.41 0.80 3.89
C LEU A 144 -51.07 -0.38 3.17
N LEU A 145 -52.21 -0.16 2.50
CA LEU A 145 -52.90 -1.19 1.72
C LEU A 145 -52.06 -1.67 0.52
N ASN A 146 -51.42 -0.74 -0.19
CA ASN A 146 -50.51 -1.07 -1.28
C ASN A 146 -49.27 -1.82 -0.75
N GLY A 147 -48.73 -1.42 0.40
CA GLY A 147 -47.64 -2.12 1.08
C GLY A 147 -48.01 -3.56 1.45
N LEU A 148 -49.18 -3.78 2.05
CA LEU A 148 -49.72 -5.10 2.37
C LEU A 148 -49.92 -5.95 1.12
N LYS A 149 -50.46 -5.36 0.04
CA LYS A 149 -50.64 -6.05 -1.25
C LYS A 149 -49.30 -6.54 -1.81
N HIS A 150 -48.27 -5.69 -1.82
CA HIS A 150 -46.93 -6.07 -2.29
C HIS A 150 -46.29 -7.13 -1.41
N HIS A 151 -46.43 -7.04 -0.08
CA HIS A 151 -45.91 -8.06 0.83
C HIS A 151 -46.59 -9.41 0.61
N ARG A 152 -47.91 -9.41 0.41
CA ARG A 152 -48.67 -10.63 0.09
C ARG A 152 -48.20 -11.22 -1.24
N GLN A 153 -48.04 -10.40 -2.27
CA GLN A 153 -47.51 -10.82 -3.58
C GLN A 153 -46.11 -11.44 -3.46
N ARG A 154 -45.19 -10.80 -2.73
CA ARG A 154 -43.84 -11.34 -2.49
C ARG A 154 -43.86 -12.67 -1.75
N ILE A 155 -44.77 -12.87 -0.80
CA ILE A 155 -44.94 -14.14 -0.10
C ILE A 155 -45.41 -15.21 -1.10
N THR A 156 -46.44 -14.95 -1.90
CA THR A 156 -46.92 -15.89 -2.92
C THR A 156 -45.84 -16.23 -3.95
N GLU A 157 -45.08 -15.24 -4.44
CA GLU A 157 -43.96 -15.50 -5.36
C GLU A 157 -42.88 -16.37 -4.72
N ARG A 158 -42.55 -16.14 -3.44
CA ARG A 158 -41.59 -16.97 -2.71
C ARG A 158 -42.11 -18.38 -2.48
N MET A 159 -43.40 -18.55 -2.19
CA MET A 159 -44.04 -19.86 -2.04
C MET A 159 -43.95 -20.65 -3.34
N HIS A 160 -44.33 -20.07 -4.47
CA HIS A 160 -44.23 -20.75 -5.77
C HIS A 160 -42.79 -21.09 -6.14
N ARG A 161 -41.83 -20.19 -5.90
CA ARG A 161 -40.41 -20.52 -6.12
C ARG A 161 -39.95 -21.69 -5.25
N ALA A 162 -40.39 -21.75 -3.99
CA ALA A 162 -40.06 -22.85 -3.10
C ALA A 162 -40.66 -24.17 -3.60
N GLU A 163 -41.92 -24.17 -4.02
CA GLU A 163 -42.60 -25.34 -4.62
C GLU A 163 -41.83 -25.87 -5.83
N THR A 164 -41.49 -25.00 -6.80
CA THR A 164 -40.74 -25.41 -8.00
C THR A 164 -39.35 -25.96 -7.67
N LEU A 165 -38.67 -25.40 -6.67
CA LEU A 165 -37.35 -25.89 -6.24
C LEU A 165 -37.43 -27.26 -5.57
N VAL A 166 -38.46 -27.49 -4.76
CA VAL A 166 -38.71 -28.79 -4.11
C VAL A 166 -39.05 -29.83 -5.17
N GLU A 167 -39.96 -29.52 -6.10
CA GLU A 167 -40.34 -30.42 -7.19
C GLU A 167 -39.11 -30.81 -8.03
N ARG A 168 -38.29 -29.82 -8.43
CA ARG A 168 -37.07 -30.08 -9.19
C ARG A 168 -36.07 -30.95 -8.44
N ARG A 169 -35.90 -30.73 -7.12
CA ARG A 169 -35.03 -31.59 -6.29
C ARG A 169 -35.56 -33.01 -6.20
N LEU A 170 -36.87 -33.20 -6.04
CA LEU A 170 -37.49 -34.52 -6.00
C LEU A 170 -37.33 -35.26 -7.33
N LEU A 171 -37.54 -34.59 -8.46
CA LEU A 171 -37.33 -35.17 -9.79
C LEU A 171 -35.86 -35.55 -10.02
N GLN A 172 -34.91 -34.71 -9.63
CA GLN A 172 -33.48 -35.04 -9.69
C GLN A 172 -33.13 -36.21 -8.78
N GLY A 173 -33.69 -36.25 -7.56
CA GLY A 173 -33.50 -37.36 -6.62
C GLY A 173 -33.99 -38.68 -7.21
N LYS A 174 -35.22 -38.70 -7.74
CA LYS A 174 -35.79 -39.87 -8.43
C LYS A 174 -34.92 -40.31 -9.60
N GLY A 175 -34.53 -39.39 -10.49
CA GLY A 175 -33.68 -39.71 -11.63
C GLY A 175 -32.32 -40.30 -11.24
N ARG A 176 -31.71 -39.87 -10.13
CA ARG A 176 -30.48 -40.49 -9.61
C ARG A 176 -30.72 -41.92 -9.13
N VAL A 177 -31.82 -42.16 -8.41
CA VAL A 177 -32.19 -43.50 -7.95
C VAL A 177 -32.47 -44.42 -9.14
N ASP A 178 -33.21 -43.96 -10.14
CA ASP A 178 -33.51 -44.73 -11.36
C ASP A 178 -32.24 -45.05 -12.17
N ALA A 179 -31.28 -44.11 -12.23
CA ALA A 179 -29.98 -44.33 -12.87
C ALA A 179 -29.15 -45.37 -12.10
N PHE A 180 -29.14 -45.33 -10.76
CA PHE A 180 -28.47 -46.35 -9.96
C PHE A 180 -29.14 -47.72 -10.09
N ASP A 181 -30.47 -47.77 -10.09
CA ASP A 181 -31.22 -49.02 -10.26
C ASP A 181 -30.95 -49.65 -11.64
N SER A 182 -31.02 -48.86 -12.72
CA SER A 182 -30.69 -49.36 -14.06
C SER A 182 -29.23 -49.82 -14.19
N ALA A 183 -28.29 -49.11 -13.58
CA ALA A 183 -26.90 -49.55 -13.50
C ALA A 183 -26.78 -50.90 -12.78
N LEU A 184 -27.34 -51.02 -11.57
CA LEU A 184 -27.31 -52.24 -10.76
C LEU A 184 -27.98 -53.43 -11.46
N ARG A 185 -29.13 -53.24 -12.10
CA ARG A 185 -29.82 -54.30 -12.87
C ARG A 185 -28.98 -54.81 -14.05
N SER A 186 -28.17 -53.94 -14.67
CA SER A 186 -27.30 -54.31 -15.80
C SER A 186 -25.98 -54.97 -15.38
N LEU A 187 -25.57 -54.86 -14.11
CA LEU A 187 -24.29 -55.39 -13.63
C LEU A 187 -24.16 -56.91 -13.77
N PRO A 188 -25.14 -57.74 -13.39
CA PRO A 188 -25.00 -59.20 -13.48
C PRO A 188 -24.74 -59.68 -14.91
N ALA A 189 -25.52 -59.19 -15.88
CA ALA A 189 -25.35 -59.53 -17.29
C ALA A 189 -24.00 -59.05 -17.84
N ARG A 190 -23.55 -57.85 -17.46
CA ARG A 190 -22.22 -57.33 -17.84
C ARG A 190 -21.08 -58.16 -17.26
N LEU A 191 -21.16 -58.52 -15.99
CA LEU A 191 -20.13 -59.33 -15.31
C LEU A 191 -20.08 -60.75 -15.87
N LEU A 192 -21.22 -61.37 -16.14
CA LEU A 192 -21.29 -62.68 -16.78
C LEU A 192 -20.68 -62.65 -18.18
N GLY A 193 -21.04 -61.66 -19.01
CA GLY A 193 -20.45 -61.51 -20.35
C GLY A 193 -18.95 -61.21 -20.33
N GLN A 194 -18.46 -60.46 -19.34
CA GLN A 194 -17.01 -60.28 -19.14
C GLN A 194 -16.33 -61.58 -18.74
N LEU A 195 -16.92 -62.35 -17.83
CA LEU A 195 -16.38 -63.60 -17.33
C LEU A 195 -16.33 -64.67 -18.44
N GLU A 196 -17.33 -64.74 -19.30
CA GLU A 196 -17.34 -65.60 -20.49
C GLU A 196 -16.23 -65.24 -21.47
N ARG A 197 -16.06 -63.94 -21.79
CA ARG A 197 -14.96 -63.48 -22.66
C ARG A 197 -13.59 -63.80 -22.07
N GLN A 198 -13.42 -63.65 -20.75
CA GLN A 198 -12.16 -64.01 -20.10
C GLN A 198 -11.90 -65.52 -20.14
N LYS A 199 -12.93 -66.34 -19.92
CA LYS A 199 -12.83 -67.80 -20.10
C LYS A 199 -12.43 -68.17 -21.52
N GLU A 200 -13.06 -67.59 -22.52
CA GLU A 200 -12.74 -67.86 -23.93
C GLU A 200 -11.32 -67.41 -24.30
N ARG A 201 -10.85 -66.27 -23.76
CA ARG A 201 -9.45 -65.82 -23.89
C ARG A 201 -8.45 -66.82 -23.29
N VAL A 202 -8.74 -67.38 -22.12
CA VAL A 202 -7.88 -68.40 -21.50
C VAL A 202 -7.85 -69.68 -22.35
N VAL A 203 -9.01 -70.14 -22.83
CA VAL A 203 -9.10 -71.34 -23.68
C VAL A 203 -8.33 -71.16 -24.99
N THR A 204 -8.51 -70.03 -25.66
CA THR A 204 -7.79 -69.73 -26.91
C THR A 204 -6.29 -69.58 -26.68
N ALA A 205 -5.86 -68.94 -25.59
CA ALA A 205 -4.45 -68.86 -25.22
C ALA A 205 -3.85 -70.24 -24.93
N SER A 206 -4.56 -71.12 -24.21
CA SER A 206 -4.14 -72.49 -23.94
C SER A 206 -3.95 -73.29 -25.23
N ARG A 207 -4.93 -73.27 -26.13
CA ARG A 207 -4.82 -73.96 -27.43
C ARG A 207 -3.64 -73.48 -28.27
N ARG A 208 -3.38 -72.15 -28.26
CA ARG A 208 -2.22 -71.57 -28.94
C ARG A 208 -0.90 -72.03 -28.30
N ALA A 209 -0.84 -72.13 -26.98
CA ALA A 209 0.32 -72.65 -26.27
C ALA A 209 0.58 -74.13 -26.61
N ASP A 210 -0.45 -74.98 -26.58
CA ASP A 210 -0.35 -76.41 -26.94
C ASP A 210 0.19 -76.59 -28.37
N THR A 211 -0.37 -75.82 -29.31
CA THR A 211 0.06 -75.84 -30.72
C THR A 211 1.52 -75.39 -30.86
N ALA A 212 1.92 -74.33 -30.14
CA ALA A 212 3.29 -73.83 -30.18
C ALA A 212 4.29 -74.84 -29.58
N VAL A 213 3.92 -75.53 -28.48
CA VAL A 213 4.74 -76.58 -27.87
C VAL A 213 4.94 -77.75 -28.84
N LEU A 214 3.86 -78.25 -29.45
CA LEU A 214 3.93 -79.33 -30.44
C LEU A 214 4.81 -78.96 -31.64
N HIS A 215 4.63 -77.75 -32.17
CA HIS A 215 5.44 -77.25 -33.29
C HIS A 215 6.93 -77.14 -32.92
N ARG A 216 7.23 -76.66 -31.70
CA ARG A 216 8.60 -76.56 -31.20
C ARG A 216 9.25 -77.94 -31.02
N MET A 217 8.52 -78.93 -30.50
CA MET A 217 8.99 -80.30 -30.40
C MET A 217 9.27 -80.92 -31.77
N ALA A 218 8.39 -80.70 -32.75
CA ALA A 218 8.57 -81.18 -34.12
C ALA A 218 9.82 -80.55 -34.78
N GLN A 219 10.01 -79.23 -34.63
CA GLN A 219 11.22 -78.55 -35.10
C GLN A 219 12.48 -79.11 -34.46
N ASN A 220 12.51 -79.26 -33.14
CA ASN A 220 13.66 -79.82 -32.44
C ASN A 220 13.98 -81.25 -32.93
N ARG A 221 12.96 -82.09 -33.15
CA ARG A 221 13.14 -83.45 -33.67
C ARG A 221 13.71 -83.45 -35.09
N SER A 222 13.23 -82.55 -35.96
CA SER A 222 13.77 -82.40 -37.31
C SER A 222 15.22 -81.88 -37.30
N GLY A 223 15.56 -80.96 -36.38
CA GLY A 223 16.92 -80.48 -36.17
C GLY A 223 17.87 -81.59 -35.72
N LEU A 224 17.46 -82.39 -34.73
CA LEU A 224 18.22 -83.57 -34.29
C LEU A 224 18.44 -84.57 -35.43
N ALA A 225 17.40 -84.87 -36.23
CA ALA A 225 17.53 -85.75 -37.38
C ALA A 225 18.46 -85.20 -38.46
N ALA A 226 18.48 -83.88 -38.68
CA ALA A 226 19.41 -83.24 -39.60
C ALA A 226 20.86 -83.31 -39.10
N HIS A 227 21.09 -83.06 -37.80
CA HIS A 227 22.41 -83.20 -37.18
C HIS A 227 22.91 -84.65 -37.23
N ASP A 228 22.04 -85.65 -37.03
CA ASP A 228 22.37 -87.06 -37.14
C ASP A 228 22.85 -87.44 -38.57
N ARG A 229 22.18 -86.94 -39.61
CA ARG A 229 22.62 -87.15 -41.01
C ARG A 229 23.99 -86.54 -41.28
N ILE A 230 24.27 -85.35 -40.73
CA ILE A 230 25.59 -84.70 -40.85
C ILE A 230 26.66 -85.58 -40.19
N LEU A 231 26.40 -86.07 -38.97
CA LEU A 231 27.30 -86.97 -38.27
C LEU A 231 27.57 -88.25 -39.06
N GLN A 232 26.54 -88.85 -39.65
CA GLN A 232 26.69 -90.04 -40.50
C GLN A 232 27.54 -89.75 -41.74
N SER A 233 27.38 -88.59 -42.39
CA SER A 233 28.14 -88.21 -43.58
C SER A 233 29.63 -87.95 -43.32
N LEU A 234 29.97 -87.42 -42.15
CA LEU A 234 31.35 -87.14 -41.73
C LEU A 234 32.04 -88.38 -41.13
N SER A 235 31.29 -89.45 -40.85
CA SER A 235 31.85 -90.67 -40.27
C SER A 235 32.53 -91.54 -41.33
N TYR A 236 33.82 -91.84 -41.13
CA TYR A 236 34.60 -92.74 -41.99
C TYR A 236 34.04 -94.18 -42.04
N LYS A 237 33.17 -94.55 -41.10
CA LYS A 237 32.49 -95.86 -41.05
C LYS A 237 31.61 -96.13 -42.27
N ASN A 238 30.95 -95.10 -42.81
CA ASN A 238 30.18 -95.24 -44.05
C ASN A 238 31.05 -95.43 -45.30
N VAL A 239 32.32 -95.02 -45.24
CA VAL A 239 33.31 -95.27 -46.30
C VAL A 239 33.81 -96.73 -46.23
N LEU A 240 34.03 -97.27 -45.01
CA LEU A 240 34.35 -98.68 -44.80
C LEU A 240 33.24 -99.61 -45.36
N ASN A 241 31.97 -99.29 -45.10
CA ASN A 241 30.81 -100.05 -45.63
C ASN A 241 30.70 -100.03 -47.17
N ARG A 242 31.38 -99.11 -47.87
CA ARG A 242 31.39 -99.01 -49.33
C ARG A 242 32.55 -99.78 -49.99
N GLY A 243 33.24 -100.63 -49.22
CA GLY A 243 34.27 -101.54 -49.73
C GLY A 243 35.69 -100.97 -49.76
N TYR A 244 35.93 -99.85 -49.07
CA TYR A 244 37.28 -99.30 -48.91
C TYR A 244 37.89 -99.80 -47.59
N ALA A 245 39.17 -100.15 -47.59
CA ALA A 245 39.93 -100.44 -46.38
C ALA A 245 40.71 -99.21 -45.92
N VAL A 246 40.72 -98.95 -44.60
CA VAL A 246 41.60 -97.96 -44.00
C VAL A 246 42.88 -98.67 -43.57
N ILE A 247 43.98 -98.29 -44.21
CA ILE A 247 45.31 -98.80 -43.90
C ILE A 247 45.84 -98.01 -42.71
N ARG A 248 46.31 -98.69 -41.67
CA ARG A 248 46.87 -98.11 -40.45
C ARG A 248 48.25 -98.67 -40.15
N ASP A 249 49.12 -97.81 -39.63
CA ASP A 249 50.45 -98.18 -39.14
C ASP A 249 50.37 -98.99 -37.83
N ASP A 250 51.51 -99.47 -37.33
CA ASP A 250 51.67 -100.13 -36.03
C ASP A 250 51.09 -99.32 -34.86
N GLU A 251 51.13 -97.99 -34.93
CA GLU A 251 50.55 -97.04 -33.97
C GLU A 251 49.06 -96.73 -34.23
N ASN A 252 48.36 -97.50 -35.07
CA ASN A 252 46.93 -97.41 -35.34
C ASN A 252 46.49 -96.09 -36.01
N ARG A 253 47.40 -95.36 -36.67
CA ARG A 253 47.13 -94.11 -37.41
C ARG A 253 46.86 -94.38 -38.89
N PRO A 254 45.85 -93.76 -39.53
CA PRO A 254 45.54 -94.01 -40.94
C PRO A 254 46.64 -93.49 -41.87
N LEU A 255 47.16 -94.35 -42.72
CA LEU A 255 48.19 -94.05 -43.71
C LEU A 255 47.51 -93.64 -45.03
N THR A 256 47.55 -92.34 -45.34
CA THR A 256 46.84 -91.76 -46.50
C THR A 256 47.66 -91.72 -47.79
N ARG A 257 48.94 -92.10 -47.76
CA ARG A 257 49.83 -92.04 -48.93
C ARG A 257 50.67 -93.32 -49.04
N ALA A 258 50.59 -93.98 -50.20
CA ALA A 258 51.36 -95.19 -50.52
C ALA A 258 52.89 -94.95 -50.51
N ALA A 259 53.35 -93.69 -50.56
CA ALA A 259 54.77 -93.36 -50.51
C ALA A 259 55.42 -93.56 -49.14
N ALA A 260 54.62 -93.61 -48.07
CA ALA A 260 55.10 -93.73 -46.69
C ALA A 260 55.34 -95.18 -46.25
N ILE A 261 55.12 -96.16 -47.12
CA ILE A 261 55.25 -97.57 -46.78
C ILE A 261 56.64 -98.06 -47.19
N ALA A 262 57.48 -98.40 -46.20
CA ALA A 262 58.78 -99.02 -46.44
C ALA A 262 58.60 -100.49 -46.86
N SER A 263 59.46 -100.98 -47.77
CA SER A 263 59.47 -102.39 -48.19
C SER A 263 59.89 -103.26 -47.01
N GLY A 264 58.98 -104.10 -46.51
CA GLY A 264 59.17 -104.97 -45.35
C GLY A 264 58.33 -104.61 -44.12
N ALA A 265 57.53 -103.53 -44.15
CA ALA A 265 56.73 -103.09 -43.00
C ALA A 265 55.42 -103.87 -42.84
N VAL A 266 55.04 -104.20 -41.60
CA VAL A 266 53.75 -104.81 -41.25
C VAL A 266 52.71 -103.70 -41.13
N VAL A 267 51.63 -103.76 -41.91
CA VAL A 267 50.57 -102.74 -41.93
C VAL A 267 49.23 -103.40 -41.62
N SER A 268 48.35 -102.73 -40.86
CA SER A 268 47.02 -103.25 -40.54
C SER A 268 45.95 -102.60 -41.43
N MET A 269 45.07 -103.40 -42.02
CA MET A 269 43.97 -102.93 -42.86
C MET A 269 42.66 -103.18 -42.12
N GLU A 270 41.89 -102.12 -41.90
CA GLU A 270 40.56 -102.17 -41.29
C GLU A 270 39.51 -102.14 -42.40
N PHE A 271 38.76 -103.23 -42.53
CA PHE A 271 37.58 -103.36 -43.39
C PHE A 271 36.30 -103.15 -42.55
N ALA A 272 35.13 -103.12 -43.21
CA ALA A 272 33.84 -102.99 -42.52
C ALA A 272 33.57 -104.12 -41.49
N ASP A 273 34.19 -105.27 -41.72
CA ASP A 273 33.92 -106.57 -41.12
C ASP A 273 35.10 -107.14 -40.30
N GLY A 274 36.28 -106.54 -40.35
CA GLY A 274 37.42 -106.97 -39.54
C GLY A 274 38.76 -106.29 -39.85
N ARG A 275 39.80 -106.62 -39.08
CA ARG A 275 41.18 -106.12 -39.27
C ARG A 275 42.11 -107.25 -39.72
N VAL A 276 42.96 -106.98 -40.70
CA VAL A 276 43.94 -107.94 -41.25
C VAL A 276 45.32 -107.28 -41.36
N SER A 277 46.38 -107.99 -40.96
CA SER A 277 47.77 -107.51 -41.07
C SER A 277 48.43 -108.02 -42.36
N ALA A 278 49.20 -107.17 -43.05
CA ALA A 278 49.93 -107.51 -44.28
C ALA A 278 51.38 -107.02 -44.24
N ILE A 279 52.31 -107.71 -44.91
CA ILE A 279 53.74 -107.37 -44.98
C ILE A 279 54.08 -107.00 -46.43
N THR A 280 54.76 -105.87 -46.65
CA THR A 280 55.11 -105.40 -48.01
C THR A 280 56.42 -106.01 -48.53
N THR A 281 56.45 -106.54 -49.76
CA THR A 281 57.67 -107.01 -50.47
C THR A 281 57.77 -106.33 -51.84
N GLY A 282 58.90 -105.68 -52.13
CA GLY A 282 58.98 -104.59 -53.10
C GLY A 282 59.26 -104.92 -54.56
N GLU A 283 58.79 -104.03 -55.44
CA GLU A 283 59.46 -103.44 -56.62
C GLU A 283 58.57 -102.27 -57.09
N ARG A 284 59.16 -101.15 -57.50
CA ARG A 284 58.47 -99.85 -57.64
C ARG A 284 58.79 -99.19 -58.97
N THR A 285 57.79 -99.02 -59.83
CA THR A 285 57.86 -98.19 -61.06
C THR A 285 56.45 -97.72 -61.49
N PRO A 286 56.32 -96.61 -62.25
CA PRO A 286 55.62 -95.44 -61.74
C PRO A 286 54.47 -94.91 -62.64
N SER A 287 53.86 -93.81 -62.15
CA SER A 287 53.11 -92.75 -62.87
C SER A 287 51.58 -92.94 -62.98
N PRO A 288 50.81 -91.91 -63.40
CA PRO A 288 50.93 -90.44 -63.27
C PRO A 288 49.67 -89.86 -62.59
N ASP A 289 49.61 -88.54 -62.31
CA ASP A 289 48.40 -87.75 -62.64
C ASP A 289 48.53 -86.27 -62.23
N THR A 290 48.13 -85.43 -63.17
CA THR A 290 48.02 -83.98 -63.08
C THR A 290 46.53 -83.61 -63.00
N PRO A 291 46.07 -82.72 -62.12
CA PRO A 291 44.68 -82.28 -62.10
C PRO A 291 44.49 -80.86 -62.68
N VAL A 292 43.43 -80.68 -63.47
CA VAL A 292 42.93 -79.37 -63.91
C VAL A 292 41.46 -79.17 -63.52
N ALA A 293 41.26 -78.08 -62.78
CA ALA A 293 40.12 -77.14 -62.72
C ALA A 293 38.70 -77.60 -62.36
N LEU A 294 38.13 -76.90 -61.36
CA LEU A 294 36.72 -76.55 -61.29
C LEU A 294 36.53 -75.08 -60.88
N LYS A 295 35.83 -74.31 -61.71
CA LYS A 295 35.17 -73.04 -61.35
C LYS A 295 33.66 -73.24 -61.43
N LYS A 296 32.90 -72.77 -60.44
CA LYS A 296 31.49 -72.40 -60.60
C LYS A 296 31.17 -71.08 -59.87
N LYS A 297 30.26 -70.36 -60.53
CA LYS A 297 29.79 -68.96 -60.41
C LYS A 297 28.63 -68.85 -59.36
N PRO A 298 28.01 -67.68 -59.11
CA PRO A 298 27.98 -67.04 -57.79
C PRO A 298 26.58 -66.85 -57.16
N VAL A 299 26.60 -66.25 -55.98
CA VAL A 299 25.57 -66.00 -54.95
C VAL A 299 24.49 -64.96 -55.36
N LYS A 300 23.26 -65.15 -54.87
CA LYS A 300 22.13 -64.19 -54.86
C LYS A 300 21.98 -63.58 -53.45
N PRO A 301 21.72 -62.27 -53.27
CA PRO A 301 21.81 -61.62 -51.98
C PRO A 301 20.51 -61.66 -51.15
N ALA A 302 20.71 -61.46 -49.85
CA ALA A 302 19.75 -61.51 -48.75
C ALA A 302 18.80 -60.30 -48.70
N SER A 303 17.58 -60.53 -48.21
CA SER A 303 16.62 -59.51 -47.76
C SER A 303 16.76 -59.30 -46.25
N SER A 304 17.03 -58.05 -45.85
CA SER A 304 16.98 -57.57 -44.47
C SER A 304 15.65 -56.87 -44.20
N ASP A 305 14.91 -57.36 -43.20
CA ASP A 305 13.99 -56.57 -42.36
C ASP A 305 14.83 -55.71 -41.37
N PRO A 306 14.31 -54.82 -40.47
CA PRO A 306 12.91 -54.46 -40.17
C PRO A 306 12.65 -52.94 -39.84
N GLY A 307 11.37 -52.58 -39.72
CA GLY A 307 10.91 -51.79 -38.56
C GLY A 307 10.74 -50.27 -38.67
N ASN A 308 9.68 -49.80 -38.00
CA ASN A 308 9.50 -48.48 -37.37
C ASN A 308 8.67 -47.41 -38.10
N GLN A 309 7.34 -47.47 -37.98
CA GLN A 309 6.45 -46.31 -38.12
C GLN A 309 5.26 -46.44 -37.15
N GLY A 310 5.23 -45.60 -36.11
CA GLY A 310 4.13 -45.55 -35.14
C GLY A 310 4.37 -44.62 -33.96
N SER A 311 4.37 -43.30 -34.20
CA SER A 311 4.12 -42.30 -33.14
C SER A 311 3.51 -41.02 -33.71
N LEU A 312 2.20 -40.87 -33.57
CA LEU A 312 1.48 -39.59 -33.61
C LEU A 312 0.26 -39.73 -32.68
N PHE A 313 0.48 -39.33 -31.42
CA PHE A 313 -0.48 -38.74 -30.51
C PHE A 313 0.21 -37.53 -29.89
#